data_AF-A0A8C2T8T9-F1
#
_entry.id   AF-A0A8C2T8T9-F1
#
_cell.length_a   1.000
_cell.length_b   1.000
_cell.length_c   1.000
_cell.angle_alpha   90.00
_cell.angle_beta   90.00
_cell.angle_gamma   90.00
#
_symmetry.space_group_name_H-M   'P 1'
#
loop_
_entity.id
_entity.type
_entity.pdbx_description
1 polymer ?
#
loop_
_entity_poly.entity_id
_entity_poly.type
_entity_poly.pdbx_seq_one_letter_code
_entity_poly.pdbx_strand_id
1 'polypeptide(L)'
;MFSASQSSKAQFLDKARQAREERRELKERERAAVQIQALVRRFLCRCHLQKEIRREVEDFFEATESGASKRSALSVFRIARKLLFVFNHKEDKERFEKLCRCILNSMDVENEPKVWYVSLALSKDLTLLWIKQIKDILWFCCEFLKQLKPDILQDSRLVNLHLTMLVTFTDTSTWKILRGKGETLRPAMNHICANIMGHLNQKGFYSVLQILLTNGLARSRPSLSKGSLTAIFSLALRPVVAAQFSDNLLRSFLIHIMSVPAIMTHLATLTPERLAVIESHDLFRKFIIFLSREAQCRDVCVCLEGSHTLCLLGNLVYLGSLNDKVLEDETAHFVGVLIHMLSYCQKYVSQKKSNLTHWHPVLGWFSQTVDYGLNESMPLLTKQLQHLWGVHMIRILFSDVLSKKLLENQEIAQLPTQPVSPQNSLPMKNLFKRAFQKSASVRNILKPVGGKRVDSAEVQKVCSICVLYQTTLTTLTQIRLQILTGLTYLDDLLPKLWAFICELGPQGGLKLFLECLNNDTEESKRLLAMLMLFCDCSRHLIT
;
A
#
# COMPACT_ATOMS: atom_id res chain seq x y z
N MET A 1 68.45 -68.24 -22.39
CA MET A 1 67.75 -69.17 -21.46
C MET A 1 66.92 -68.48 -20.36
N PHE A 2 66.55 -67.18 -20.44
CA PHE A 2 65.80 -66.48 -19.37
C PHE A 2 64.40 -65.91 -19.75
N SER A 3 63.89 -66.12 -20.97
CA SER A 3 62.61 -65.50 -21.39
C SER A 3 61.35 -66.29 -21.03
N ALA A 4 61.44 -67.62 -20.91
CA ALA A 4 60.26 -68.47 -20.65
C ALA A 4 59.71 -68.36 -19.22
N SER A 5 60.56 -68.07 -18.22
CA SER A 5 60.15 -67.89 -16.82
C SER A 5 59.49 -66.53 -16.56
N GLN A 6 59.82 -65.50 -17.35
CA GLN A 6 59.20 -64.17 -17.25
C GLN A 6 57.75 -64.17 -17.77
N SER A 7 57.46 -64.94 -18.83
CA SER A 7 56.11 -65.07 -19.42
C SER A 7 55.10 -65.72 -18.46
N SER A 8 55.49 -66.82 -17.79
CA SER A 8 54.68 -67.50 -16.77
C SER A 8 54.38 -66.59 -15.57
N LYS A 9 55.37 -65.83 -15.12
CA LYS A 9 55.21 -64.86 -14.02
C LYS A 9 54.29 -63.71 -14.42
N ALA A 10 54.40 -63.18 -15.64
CA ALA A 10 53.53 -62.13 -16.15
C ALA A 10 52.07 -62.61 -16.26
N GLN A 11 51.82 -63.80 -16.82
CA GLN A 11 50.48 -64.39 -16.89
C GLN A 11 49.88 -64.66 -15.51
N PHE A 12 50.68 -65.11 -14.54
CA PHE A 12 50.24 -65.29 -13.16
C PHE A 12 49.86 -63.95 -12.50
N LEU A 13 50.67 -62.92 -12.69
CA LEU A 13 50.40 -61.58 -12.17
C LEU A 13 49.13 -60.97 -12.79
N ASP A 14 48.89 -61.20 -14.08
CA ASP A 14 47.72 -60.68 -14.78
C ASP A 14 46.43 -61.40 -14.35
N LYS A 15 46.48 -62.72 -14.18
CA LYS A 15 45.37 -63.49 -13.56
C LYS A 15 45.09 -63.03 -12.14
N ALA A 16 46.13 -62.76 -11.34
CA ALA A 16 45.97 -62.24 -9.99
C ALA A 16 45.39 -60.80 -9.99
N ARG A 17 45.71 -59.98 -11.01
CA ARG A 17 45.14 -58.65 -11.21
C ARG A 17 43.66 -58.73 -11.58
N GLN A 18 43.30 -59.52 -12.57
CA GLN A 18 41.90 -59.76 -12.98
C GLN A 18 41.06 -60.29 -11.81
N ALA A 19 41.56 -61.28 -11.06
CA ALA A 19 40.85 -61.79 -9.89
C ALA A 19 40.68 -60.74 -8.77
N ARG A 20 41.60 -59.77 -8.65
CA ARG A 20 41.43 -58.64 -7.72
C ARG A 20 40.40 -57.64 -8.23
N GLU A 21 40.38 -57.39 -9.53
CA GLU A 21 39.46 -56.47 -10.19
C GLU A 21 38.02 -57.01 -10.15
N GLU A 22 37.81 -58.29 -10.46
CA GLU A 22 36.52 -58.98 -10.30
C GLU A 22 36.02 -58.93 -8.86
N ARG A 23 36.89 -59.21 -7.87
CA ARG A 23 36.52 -59.10 -6.44
C ARG A 23 36.16 -57.67 -6.05
N ARG A 24 36.82 -56.67 -6.66
CA ARG A 24 36.51 -55.26 -6.42
C ARG A 24 35.14 -54.91 -7.02
N GLU A 25 34.88 -55.29 -8.26
CA GLU A 25 33.58 -55.07 -8.92
C GLU A 25 32.44 -55.75 -8.16
N LEU A 26 32.65 -56.99 -7.69
CA LEU A 26 31.64 -57.72 -6.92
C LEU A 26 31.33 -57.03 -5.59
N LYS A 27 32.36 -56.54 -4.88
CA LYS A 27 32.20 -55.71 -3.67
C LYS A 27 31.50 -54.39 -3.97
N GLU A 28 31.79 -53.76 -5.10
CA GLU A 28 31.13 -52.52 -5.52
C GLU A 28 29.64 -52.77 -5.85
N ARG A 29 29.31 -53.87 -6.53
CA ARG A 29 27.92 -54.31 -6.77
C ARG A 29 27.16 -54.61 -5.48
N GLU A 30 27.77 -55.36 -4.56
CA GLU A 30 27.16 -55.65 -3.25
C GLU A 30 26.91 -54.37 -2.45
N ARG A 31 27.89 -53.45 -2.40
CA ARG A 31 27.70 -52.14 -1.74
C ARG A 31 26.57 -51.34 -2.38
N ALA A 32 26.50 -51.29 -3.71
CA ALA A 32 25.42 -50.61 -4.41
C ALA A 32 24.06 -51.25 -4.10
N ALA A 33 23.95 -52.58 -4.09
CA ALA A 33 22.73 -53.29 -3.74
C ALA A 33 22.26 -52.99 -2.30
N VAL A 34 23.19 -52.98 -1.33
CA VAL A 34 22.87 -52.63 0.06
C VAL A 34 22.39 -51.19 0.17
N GLN A 35 23.03 -50.24 -0.53
CA GLN A 35 22.60 -48.83 -0.53
C GLN A 35 21.20 -48.67 -1.13
N ILE A 36 20.92 -49.30 -2.27
CA ILE A 36 19.61 -49.27 -2.92
C ILE A 36 18.54 -49.84 -1.97
N GLN A 37 18.80 -51.02 -1.38
CA GLN A 37 17.86 -51.65 -0.45
C GLN A 37 17.59 -50.78 0.79
N ALA A 38 18.63 -50.16 1.37
CA ALA A 38 18.48 -49.27 2.51
C ALA A 38 17.64 -48.03 2.16
N LEU A 39 17.86 -47.43 0.98
CA LEU A 39 17.08 -46.30 0.48
C LEU A 39 15.61 -46.69 0.25
N VAL A 40 15.35 -47.85 -0.36
CA VAL A 40 13.98 -48.35 -0.59
C VAL A 40 13.27 -48.64 0.73
N ARG A 41 13.91 -49.33 1.69
CA ARG A 41 13.33 -49.60 3.01
C ARG A 41 13.01 -48.30 3.76
N ARG A 42 13.92 -47.32 3.71
CA ARG A 42 13.70 -45.99 4.30
C ARG A 42 12.52 -45.27 3.65
N PHE A 43 12.42 -45.31 2.32
CA PHE A 43 11.31 -44.73 1.58
C PHE A 43 9.97 -45.37 1.97
N LEU A 44 9.89 -46.71 1.94
CA LEU A 44 8.68 -47.45 2.31
C LEU A 44 8.26 -47.20 3.75
N CYS A 45 9.22 -47.16 4.69
CA CYS A 45 8.95 -46.84 6.09
C CYS A 45 8.38 -45.42 6.26
N ARG A 46 8.95 -44.42 5.57
CA ARG A 46 8.40 -43.05 5.57
C ARG A 46 6.99 -43.01 5.00
N CYS A 47 6.74 -43.71 3.90
CA CYS A 47 5.42 -43.79 3.29
C CYS A 47 4.40 -44.46 4.23
N HIS A 48 4.79 -45.52 4.93
CA HIS A 48 3.92 -46.21 5.89
C HIS A 48 3.58 -45.29 7.06
N LEU A 49 4.60 -44.67 7.68
CA LEU A 49 4.42 -43.73 8.79
C LEU A 49 3.53 -42.54 8.39
N GLN A 50 3.72 -41.98 7.19
CA GLN A 50 2.88 -40.89 6.69
C GLN A 50 1.42 -41.31 6.52
N LYS A 51 1.17 -42.52 6.01
CA LYS A 51 -0.19 -43.05 5.86
C LYS A 51 -0.86 -43.32 7.21
N GLU A 52 -0.12 -43.90 8.15
CA GLU A 52 -0.60 -44.17 9.50
C GLU A 52 -0.97 -42.88 10.23
N ILE A 53 -0.07 -41.88 10.21
CA ILE A 53 -0.34 -40.57 10.80
C ILE A 53 -1.56 -39.90 10.16
N ARG A 54 -1.70 -39.94 8.83
CA ARG A 54 -2.86 -39.34 8.15
C ARG A 54 -4.17 -40.03 8.52
N ARG A 55 -4.16 -41.36 8.66
CA ARG A 55 -5.32 -42.12 9.13
C ARG A 55 -5.70 -41.71 10.55
N GLU A 56 -4.75 -41.66 11.48
CA GLU A 56 -5.04 -41.20 12.86
C GLU A 56 -5.62 -39.77 12.90
N VAL A 57 -5.15 -38.88 12.01
CA VAL A 57 -5.67 -37.52 11.87
C VAL A 57 -7.10 -37.52 11.33
N GLU A 58 -7.41 -38.37 10.35
CA GLU A 58 -8.75 -38.55 9.80
C GLU A 58 -9.71 -39.12 10.83
N ASP A 59 -9.35 -40.23 11.48
CA ASP A 59 -10.12 -40.86 12.56
C ASP A 59 -10.41 -39.85 13.67
N PHE A 60 -9.42 -39.01 13.99
CA PHE A 60 -9.63 -37.88 14.89
C PHE A 60 -10.69 -36.94 14.31
N PHE A 61 -10.60 -36.41 13.09
CA PHE A 61 -11.63 -35.48 12.62
C PHE A 61 -13.03 -36.09 12.51
N GLU A 62 -13.18 -37.33 12.06
CA GLU A 62 -14.47 -38.03 11.95
C GLU A 62 -15.15 -38.22 13.31
N ALA A 63 -14.38 -38.56 14.34
CA ALA A 63 -14.91 -38.62 15.71
C ALA A 63 -15.34 -37.24 16.25
N THR A 64 -14.98 -36.13 15.59
CA THR A 64 -15.41 -34.77 16.01
C THR A 64 -16.78 -34.49 15.42
N GLU A 65 -16.94 -34.79 14.14
CA GLU A 65 -18.15 -34.52 13.37
C GLU A 65 -19.33 -35.37 13.87
N SER A 66 -19.05 -36.57 14.36
CA SER A 66 -20.04 -37.46 14.99
C SER A 66 -20.45 -37.07 16.42
N GLY A 67 -19.86 -36.03 17.01
CA GLY A 67 -20.19 -35.56 18.37
C GLY A 67 -19.78 -36.50 19.50
N ALA A 68 -19.00 -37.56 19.20
CA ALA A 68 -18.73 -38.66 20.11
C ALA A 68 -17.79 -38.31 21.30
N SER A 69 -17.09 -37.17 21.28
CA SER A 69 -16.18 -36.78 22.37
C SER A 69 -15.90 -35.28 22.45
N LYS A 70 -16.09 -34.68 23.65
CA LYS A 70 -15.58 -33.33 23.97
C LYS A 70 -14.06 -33.35 24.00
N ARG A 71 -13.43 -32.49 23.20
CA ARG A 71 -11.98 -32.53 22.97
C ARG A 71 -11.24 -31.51 23.81
N SER A 72 -10.24 -31.99 24.54
CA SER A 72 -9.31 -31.11 25.25
C SER A 72 -8.39 -30.39 24.27
N ALA A 73 -7.93 -29.19 24.62
CA ALA A 73 -6.93 -28.47 23.86
C ALA A 73 -5.67 -29.33 23.60
N LEU A 74 -5.28 -30.16 24.57
CA LEU A 74 -4.15 -31.07 24.48
C LEU A 74 -4.30 -32.13 23.37
N SER A 75 -5.52 -32.65 23.17
CA SER A 75 -5.78 -33.62 22.11
C SER A 75 -5.61 -33.01 20.72
N VAL A 76 -6.17 -31.81 20.51
CA VAL A 76 -6.02 -31.04 19.27
C VAL A 76 -4.54 -30.73 19.02
N PHE A 77 -3.80 -30.31 20.05
CA PHE A 77 -2.36 -30.03 19.97
C PHE A 77 -1.55 -31.24 19.50
N ARG A 78 -1.82 -32.43 20.05
CA ARG A 78 -1.12 -33.67 19.68
C ARG A 78 -1.37 -34.03 18.22
N ILE A 79 -2.62 -33.96 17.77
CA ILE A 79 -3.00 -34.28 16.38
C ILE A 79 -2.43 -33.25 15.41
N ALA A 80 -2.50 -31.97 15.76
CA ALA A 80 -1.88 -30.90 14.98
C ALA A 80 -0.37 -31.13 14.83
N ARG A 81 0.34 -31.59 15.87
CA ARG A 81 1.79 -31.89 15.77
C ARG A 81 2.06 -33.03 14.81
N LYS A 82 1.24 -34.09 14.85
CA LYS A 82 1.35 -35.22 13.93
C LYS A 82 1.12 -34.78 12.48
N LEU A 83 0.06 -34.02 12.21
CA LEU A 83 -0.23 -33.50 10.87
C LEU A 83 0.91 -32.60 10.35
N LEU A 84 1.38 -31.65 11.16
CA LEU A 84 2.45 -30.73 10.76
C LEU A 84 3.79 -31.44 10.52
N PHE A 85 4.03 -32.59 11.15
CA PHE A 85 5.25 -33.39 10.94
C PHE A 85 5.31 -34.03 9.55
N VAL A 86 4.17 -34.42 8.99
CA VAL A 86 4.08 -35.08 7.67
C VAL A 86 3.49 -34.19 6.57
N PHE A 87 3.25 -32.92 6.88
CA PHE A 87 2.41 -32.04 6.08
C PHE A 87 2.90 -31.89 4.64
N ASN A 88 1.99 -32.11 3.69
CA ASN A 88 2.18 -31.86 2.28
C ASN A 88 1.11 -30.90 1.76
N HIS A 89 1.53 -29.75 1.23
CA HIS A 89 0.63 -28.67 0.79
C HIS A 89 -0.42 -29.11 -0.24
N LYS A 90 -0.10 -30.08 -1.10
CA LYS A 90 -1.02 -30.56 -2.15
C LYS A 90 -2.02 -31.60 -1.64
N GLU A 91 -1.58 -32.47 -0.74
CA GLU A 91 -2.37 -33.62 -0.29
C GLU A 91 -3.18 -33.34 0.98
N ASP A 92 -2.73 -32.39 1.80
CA ASP A 92 -3.24 -32.17 3.16
C ASP A 92 -4.05 -30.87 3.32
N LYS A 93 -4.45 -30.21 2.20
CA LYS A 93 -5.27 -28.97 2.22
C LYS A 93 -6.56 -29.15 3.02
N GLU A 94 -7.31 -30.22 2.77
CA GLU A 94 -8.58 -30.49 3.47
C GLU A 94 -8.35 -30.84 4.96
N ARG A 95 -7.31 -31.64 5.26
CA ARG A 95 -6.95 -31.96 6.66
C ARG A 95 -6.55 -30.70 7.43
N PHE A 96 -5.85 -29.78 6.78
CA PHE A 96 -5.49 -28.49 7.36
C PHE A 96 -6.70 -27.58 7.60
N GLU A 97 -7.64 -27.57 6.67
CA GLU A 97 -8.92 -26.86 6.83
C GLU A 97 -9.70 -27.39 8.04
N LYS A 98 -9.85 -28.71 8.16
CA LYS A 98 -10.49 -29.37 9.32
C LYS A 98 -9.76 -29.02 10.62
N LEU A 99 -8.42 -28.99 10.61
CA LEU A 99 -7.63 -28.56 11.75
C LEU A 99 -7.93 -27.11 12.16
N CYS A 100 -7.93 -26.17 11.20
CA CYS A 100 -8.21 -24.76 11.48
C CYS A 100 -9.62 -24.57 12.07
N ARG A 101 -10.63 -25.23 11.49
CA ARG A 101 -12.00 -25.22 12.01
C ARG A 101 -12.07 -25.80 13.42
N CYS A 102 -11.41 -26.93 13.68
CA CYS A 102 -11.37 -27.54 15.00
C CYS A 102 -10.76 -26.59 16.06
N ILE A 103 -9.66 -25.92 15.71
CA ILE A 103 -9.02 -24.93 16.59
C ILE A 103 -9.94 -23.74 16.84
N LEU A 104 -10.54 -23.13 15.81
CA LEU A 104 -11.45 -21.98 15.98
C LEU A 104 -12.70 -22.36 16.78
N ASN A 105 -13.35 -23.47 16.44
CA ASN A 105 -14.52 -23.95 17.18
C ASN A 105 -14.19 -24.17 18.66
N SER A 106 -12.97 -24.64 18.97
CA SER A 106 -12.53 -24.76 20.36
C SER A 106 -12.50 -23.42 21.09
N MET A 107 -12.23 -22.31 20.42
CA MET A 107 -12.17 -20.97 21.02
C MET A 107 -13.57 -20.37 21.27
N ASP A 108 -14.58 -20.87 20.57
CA ASP A 108 -15.96 -20.39 20.67
C ASP A 108 -16.76 -21.06 21.79
N VAL A 109 -16.36 -22.25 22.26
CA VAL A 109 -17.03 -22.97 23.37
C VAL A 109 -17.18 -22.07 24.61
N GLU A 110 -18.37 -22.03 25.18
CA GLU A 110 -18.65 -21.22 26.37
C GLU A 110 -18.20 -21.93 27.66
N ASN A 111 -17.67 -21.14 28.60
CA ASN A 111 -17.42 -21.54 29.99
C ASN A 111 -16.55 -22.81 30.22
N GLU A 112 -15.77 -23.25 29.22
CA GLU A 112 -14.86 -24.40 29.35
C GLU A 112 -13.40 -24.05 28.97
N PRO A 113 -12.62 -23.38 29.86
CA PRO A 113 -11.27 -22.91 29.54
C PRO A 113 -10.28 -24.01 29.14
N LYS A 114 -10.50 -25.25 29.58
CA LYS A 114 -9.63 -26.41 29.25
C LYS A 114 -9.76 -26.87 27.81
N VAL A 115 -10.84 -26.49 27.13
CA VAL A 115 -11.11 -26.82 25.72
C VAL A 115 -10.45 -25.80 24.80
N TRP A 116 -10.40 -24.53 25.22
CA TRP A 116 -9.83 -23.44 24.44
C TRP A 116 -8.38 -23.74 24.08
N TYR A 117 -8.08 -23.74 22.78
CA TYR A 117 -6.73 -24.05 22.30
C TYR A 117 -5.65 -23.16 22.91
N VAL A 118 -5.98 -21.90 23.18
CA VAL A 118 -5.07 -20.93 23.80
C VAL A 118 -4.70 -21.25 25.24
N SER A 119 -5.46 -22.11 25.94
CA SER A 119 -5.13 -22.51 27.32
C SER A 119 -3.76 -23.17 27.44
N LEU A 120 -3.27 -23.77 26.36
CA LEU A 120 -1.93 -24.36 26.28
C LEU A 120 -0.81 -23.32 26.35
N ALA A 121 -1.09 -22.06 26.00
CA ALA A 121 -0.15 -20.96 26.14
C ALA A 121 0.16 -20.65 27.61
N LEU A 122 -0.72 -21.05 28.54
CA LEU A 122 -0.56 -20.86 29.99
C LEU A 122 0.15 -22.05 30.67
N SER A 123 0.43 -23.13 29.94
CA SER A 123 1.06 -24.34 30.49
C SER A 123 2.58 -24.25 30.42
N LYS A 124 3.26 -24.29 31.59
CA LYS A 124 4.72 -24.19 31.71
C LYS A 124 5.48 -25.15 30.77
N ASP A 125 4.97 -26.36 30.57
CA ASP A 125 5.64 -27.39 29.76
C ASP A 125 5.34 -27.26 28.26
N LEU A 126 4.21 -26.64 27.90
CA LEU A 126 3.70 -26.64 26.53
C LEU A 126 3.79 -25.27 25.84
N THR A 127 3.94 -24.16 26.58
CA THR A 127 3.90 -22.80 26.00
C THR A 127 4.86 -22.64 24.81
N LEU A 128 6.12 -23.05 24.95
CA LEU A 128 7.11 -22.89 23.86
C LEU A 128 6.77 -23.74 22.62
N LEU A 129 6.32 -24.98 22.84
CA LEU A 129 5.92 -25.88 21.77
C LEU A 129 4.65 -25.39 21.07
N TRP A 130 3.72 -24.83 21.84
CA TRP A 130 2.49 -24.22 21.34
C TRP A 130 2.78 -22.96 20.52
N ILE A 131 3.68 -22.08 20.98
CA ILE A 131 4.11 -20.89 20.22
C ILE A 131 4.69 -21.31 18.87
N LYS A 132 5.59 -22.30 18.86
CA LYS A 132 6.17 -22.83 17.60
C LYS A 132 5.06 -23.35 16.67
N GLN A 133 4.15 -24.16 17.21
CA GLN A 133 3.10 -24.76 16.42
C GLN A 133 2.12 -23.73 15.85
N ILE A 134 1.71 -22.73 16.64
CA ILE A 134 0.85 -21.64 16.17
C ILE A 134 1.55 -20.85 15.08
N LYS A 135 2.84 -20.53 15.22
CA LYS A 135 3.61 -19.87 14.16
C LYS A 135 3.58 -20.67 12.86
N ASP A 136 3.78 -21.98 12.92
CA ASP A 136 3.74 -22.85 11.75
C ASP A 136 2.33 -22.90 11.12
N ILE A 137 1.28 -23.08 11.93
CA ILE A 137 -0.12 -23.10 11.47
C ILE A 137 -0.50 -21.76 10.81
N LEU A 138 -0.21 -20.63 11.46
CA LEU A 138 -0.53 -19.33 10.90
C LEU A 138 0.26 -19.04 9.63
N TRP A 139 1.51 -19.51 9.54
CA TRP A 139 2.26 -19.41 8.31
C TRP A 139 1.65 -20.25 7.18
N PHE A 140 1.19 -21.47 7.46
CA PHE A 140 0.43 -22.25 6.47
C PHE A 140 -0.86 -21.55 6.05
N CYS A 141 -1.57 -20.89 6.97
CA CYS A 141 -2.71 -20.03 6.61
C CYS A 141 -2.29 -18.95 5.60
N CYS A 142 -1.16 -18.28 5.81
CA CYS A 142 -0.63 -17.29 4.87
C CYS A 142 -0.28 -17.90 3.49
N GLU A 143 0.36 -19.07 3.46
CA GLU A 143 0.69 -19.76 2.21
C GLU A 143 -0.55 -20.18 1.43
N PHE A 144 -1.62 -20.63 2.10
CA PHE A 144 -2.90 -20.87 1.45
C PHE A 144 -3.55 -19.57 0.96
N LEU A 145 -3.54 -18.49 1.75
CA LEU A 145 -4.09 -17.19 1.34
C LEU A 145 -3.47 -16.65 0.04
N LYS A 146 -2.19 -16.90 -0.22
CA LYS A 146 -1.53 -16.51 -1.48
C LYS A 146 -2.16 -17.17 -2.73
N GLN A 147 -2.76 -18.35 -2.57
CA GLN A 147 -3.25 -19.18 -3.67
C GLN A 147 -4.76 -19.03 -3.89
N LEU A 148 -5.48 -18.52 -2.89
CA LEU A 148 -6.93 -18.40 -2.93
C LEU A 148 -7.38 -17.17 -3.72
N LYS A 149 -8.50 -17.31 -4.44
CA LYS A 149 -9.12 -16.24 -5.22
C LYS A 149 -10.43 -15.81 -4.57
N PRO A 150 -10.54 -14.57 -4.02
CA PRO A 150 -11.73 -14.17 -3.26
C PRO A 150 -13.05 -14.13 -4.03
N ASP A 151 -13.01 -14.10 -5.37
CA ASP A 151 -14.18 -14.15 -6.24
C ASP A 151 -14.78 -15.55 -6.41
N ILE A 152 -14.02 -16.60 -6.11
CA ILE A 152 -14.54 -17.97 -6.08
C ILE A 152 -15.17 -18.20 -4.70
N LEU A 153 -16.45 -18.56 -4.66
CA LEU A 153 -17.21 -18.70 -3.40
C LEU A 153 -16.55 -19.67 -2.41
N GLN A 154 -16.04 -20.80 -2.89
CA GLN A 154 -15.35 -21.79 -2.04
C GLN A 154 -14.05 -21.21 -1.46
N ASP A 155 -13.24 -20.55 -2.29
CA ASP A 155 -12.01 -19.91 -1.83
C ASP A 155 -12.30 -18.75 -0.88
N SER A 156 -13.36 -17.98 -1.10
CA SER A 156 -13.79 -16.90 -0.21
C SER A 156 -14.08 -17.41 1.22
N ARG A 157 -14.70 -18.59 1.36
CA ARG A 157 -14.89 -19.25 2.66
C ARG A 157 -13.56 -19.61 3.31
N LEU A 158 -12.61 -20.14 2.54
CA LEU A 158 -11.26 -20.46 3.02
C LEU A 158 -10.46 -19.20 3.39
N VAL A 159 -10.60 -18.12 2.63
CA VAL A 159 -10.00 -16.82 2.96
C VAL A 159 -10.50 -16.36 4.33
N ASN A 160 -11.80 -16.40 4.57
CA ASN A 160 -12.37 -16.04 5.87
C ASN A 160 -11.87 -16.95 6.99
N LEU A 161 -11.77 -18.26 6.76
CA LEU A 161 -11.24 -19.21 7.74
C LEU A 161 -9.80 -18.86 8.15
N HIS A 162 -8.91 -18.68 7.16
CA HIS A 162 -7.49 -18.39 7.41
C HIS A 162 -7.28 -16.99 8.00
N LEU A 163 -8.04 -15.98 7.55
CA LEU A 163 -8.01 -14.65 8.18
C LEU A 163 -8.50 -14.69 9.61
N THR A 164 -9.53 -15.50 9.93
CA THR A 164 -10.04 -15.65 11.30
C THR A 164 -9.01 -16.33 12.20
N MET A 165 -8.29 -17.34 11.71
CA MET A 165 -7.15 -17.94 12.40
C MET A 165 -6.08 -16.90 12.73
N LEU A 166 -5.67 -16.10 11.74
CA LEU A 166 -4.70 -15.03 11.92
C LEU A 166 -5.19 -14.00 12.93
N VAL A 167 -6.42 -13.50 12.80
CA VAL A 167 -6.99 -12.49 13.71
C VAL A 167 -7.04 -13.01 15.14
N THR A 168 -7.49 -14.25 15.34
CA THR A 168 -7.66 -14.88 16.65
C THR A 168 -6.32 -15.02 17.36
N PHE A 169 -5.30 -15.59 16.73
CA PHE A 169 -4.04 -15.88 17.42
C PHE A 169 -3.03 -14.73 17.42
N THR A 170 -3.40 -13.56 16.90
CA THR A 170 -2.56 -12.36 16.89
C THR A 170 -3.16 -11.20 17.67
N ASP A 171 -4.28 -11.42 18.38
CA ASP A 171 -4.95 -10.43 19.20
C ASP A 171 -5.57 -11.04 20.45
N THR A 172 -5.09 -10.61 21.61
CA THR A 172 -5.52 -11.10 22.91
C THR A 172 -6.96 -10.74 23.25
N SER A 173 -7.55 -9.72 22.59
CA SER A 173 -8.96 -9.35 22.79
C SER A 173 -9.92 -10.46 22.38
N THR A 174 -9.50 -11.35 21.47
CA THR A 174 -10.28 -12.51 21.03
C THR A 174 -10.23 -13.66 22.04
N TRP A 175 -9.33 -13.63 23.03
CA TRP A 175 -9.12 -14.73 23.96
C TRP A 175 -10.00 -14.57 25.20
N LYS A 176 -11.11 -15.34 25.24
CA LYS A 176 -12.04 -15.35 26.37
C LYS A 176 -11.34 -15.67 27.72
N ILE A 177 -10.23 -16.43 27.69
CA ILE A 177 -9.43 -16.78 28.88
C ILE A 177 -8.79 -15.59 29.59
N LEU A 178 -8.62 -14.47 28.90
CA LEU A 178 -8.02 -13.27 29.45
C LEU A 178 -9.03 -12.31 30.06
N ARG A 179 -10.33 -12.63 30.05
CA ARG A 179 -11.35 -11.82 30.72
C ARG A 179 -11.35 -12.08 32.23
N GLY A 180 -11.66 -11.05 33.02
CA GLY A 180 -11.78 -11.16 34.48
C GLY A 180 -10.43 -11.45 35.15
N LYS A 181 -10.29 -12.60 35.81
CA LYS A 181 -9.05 -12.96 36.55
C LYS A 181 -7.82 -13.11 35.63
N GLY A 182 -8.03 -13.45 34.35
CA GLY A 182 -6.96 -13.60 33.35
C GLY A 182 -6.38 -12.28 32.83
N GLU A 183 -6.98 -11.14 33.18
CA GLU A 183 -6.59 -9.82 32.68
C GLU A 183 -5.13 -9.47 33.03
N THR A 184 -4.67 -9.93 34.21
CA THR A 184 -3.29 -9.76 34.69
C THR A 184 -2.24 -10.40 33.77
N LEU A 185 -2.63 -11.42 32.99
CA LEU A 185 -1.75 -12.11 32.04
C LEU A 185 -1.73 -11.46 30.65
N ARG A 186 -2.61 -10.49 30.39
CA ARG A 186 -2.74 -9.84 29.08
C ARG A 186 -1.43 -9.22 28.56
N PRO A 187 -0.60 -8.53 29.39
CA PRO A 187 0.68 -7.99 28.91
C PRO A 187 1.62 -9.08 28.37
N ALA A 188 1.77 -10.20 29.11
CA ALA A 188 2.60 -11.32 28.68
C ALA A 188 2.05 -11.97 27.40
N MET A 189 0.73 -12.12 27.29
CA MET A 189 0.09 -12.66 26.09
C MET A 189 0.21 -11.74 24.88
N ASN A 190 0.15 -10.42 25.08
CA ASN A 190 0.41 -9.43 24.03
C ASN A 190 1.84 -9.56 23.48
N HIS A 191 2.83 -9.81 24.34
CA HIS A 191 4.19 -10.09 23.89
C HIS A 191 4.27 -11.37 23.05
N ILE A 192 3.50 -12.41 23.38
CA ILE A 192 3.41 -13.63 22.56
C ILE A 192 2.79 -13.30 21.19
N CYS A 193 1.68 -12.56 21.13
CA CYS A 193 1.08 -12.12 19.87
C CYS A 193 2.06 -11.28 19.02
N ALA A 194 2.79 -10.36 19.63
CA ALA A 194 3.82 -9.57 18.96
C ALA A 194 4.94 -10.46 18.41
N ASN A 195 5.38 -11.48 19.17
CA ASN A 195 6.38 -12.44 18.73
C ASN A 195 5.90 -13.33 17.56
N ILE A 196 4.63 -13.72 17.57
CA ILE A 196 3.98 -14.43 16.45
C ILE A 196 3.93 -13.53 15.22
N MET A 197 3.46 -12.29 15.36
CA MET A 197 3.40 -11.32 14.25
C MET A 197 4.79 -11.00 13.69
N GLY A 198 5.80 -10.86 14.55
CA GLY A 198 7.19 -10.66 14.13
C GLY A 198 7.70 -11.83 13.28
N HIS A 199 7.36 -13.08 13.66
CA HIS A 199 7.70 -14.26 12.87
C HIS A 199 7.02 -14.26 11.49
N LEU A 200 5.73 -13.92 11.44
CA LEU A 200 5.00 -13.84 10.16
C LEU A 200 5.61 -12.75 9.25
N ASN A 201 5.92 -11.59 9.81
CA ASN A 201 6.55 -10.49 9.06
C ASN A 201 7.90 -10.89 8.47
N GLN A 202 8.75 -11.56 9.24
CA GLN A 202 10.05 -12.07 8.77
C GLN A 202 9.92 -13.05 7.59
N LYS A 203 8.80 -13.79 7.51
CA LYS A 203 8.53 -14.72 6.41
C LYS A 203 7.83 -14.06 5.21
N GLY A 204 7.52 -12.77 5.25
CA GLY A 204 6.90 -12.04 4.14
C GLY A 204 5.38 -11.89 4.24
N PHE A 205 4.84 -11.72 5.46
CA PHE A 205 3.40 -11.54 5.69
C PHE A 205 2.78 -10.40 4.86
N TYR A 206 3.43 -9.25 4.75
CA TYR A 206 2.90 -8.13 3.96
C TYR A 206 2.72 -8.47 2.48
N SER A 207 3.61 -9.27 1.90
CA SER A 207 3.48 -9.74 0.53
C SER A 207 2.25 -10.66 0.36
N VAL A 208 1.95 -11.51 1.36
CA VAL A 208 0.71 -12.32 1.37
C VAL A 208 -0.52 -11.42 1.33
N LEU A 209 -0.56 -10.41 2.20
CA LEU A 209 -1.69 -9.48 2.29
C LEU A 209 -1.85 -8.66 1.01
N GLN A 210 -0.74 -8.22 0.41
CA GLN A 210 -0.75 -7.52 -0.88
C GLN A 210 -1.39 -8.38 -1.97
N ILE A 211 -0.96 -9.63 -2.13
CA ILE A 211 -1.51 -10.55 -3.15
C ILE A 211 -3.01 -10.71 -2.94
N LEU A 212 -3.45 -10.94 -1.70
CA LEU A 212 -4.86 -11.11 -1.38
C LEU A 212 -5.69 -9.85 -1.63
N LEU A 213 -5.16 -8.68 -1.27
CA LEU A 213 -5.80 -7.39 -1.53
C LEU A 213 -5.89 -7.09 -3.02
N THR A 214 -4.81 -7.30 -3.78
CA THR A 214 -4.81 -7.10 -5.23
C THR A 214 -5.81 -8.03 -5.92
N ASN A 215 -5.81 -9.34 -5.58
CA ASN A 215 -6.78 -10.29 -6.13
C ASN A 215 -8.24 -9.95 -5.77
N GLY A 216 -8.44 -9.30 -4.63
CA GLY A 216 -9.74 -8.94 -4.10
C GLY A 216 -10.29 -7.58 -4.57
N LEU A 217 -9.41 -6.61 -4.81
CA LEU A 217 -9.76 -5.19 -4.98
C LEU A 217 -9.33 -4.62 -6.32
N ALA A 218 -8.31 -5.16 -6.99
CA ALA A 218 -7.81 -4.63 -8.25
C ALA A 218 -8.77 -5.00 -9.40
N ARG A 219 -9.98 -4.42 -9.39
CA ARG A 219 -11.09 -4.70 -10.29
C ARG A 219 -12.20 -3.67 -10.11
N SER A 220 -13.14 -3.63 -11.06
CA SER A 220 -14.27 -2.69 -11.02
C SER A 220 -15.19 -2.87 -9.81
N ARG A 221 -15.43 -4.11 -9.38
CA ARG A 221 -16.23 -4.47 -8.20
C ARG A 221 -15.42 -5.35 -7.25
N PRO A 222 -15.23 -4.94 -5.98
CA PRO A 222 -14.44 -5.71 -5.03
C PRO A 222 -15.08 -7.08 -4.74
N SER A 223 -14.28 -8.13 -4.68
CA SER A 223 -14.72 -9.49 -4.31
C SER A 223 -14.51 -9.82 -2.83
N LEU A 224 -13.71 -9.02 -2.11
CA LEU A 224 -13.56 -9.16 -0.67
C LEU A 224 -14.81 -8.65 0.08
N SER A 225 -15.24 -9.42 1.07
CA SER A 225 -16.32 -9.01 1.97
C SER A 225 -15.87 -7.89 2.94
N LYS A 226 -16.84 -7.18 3.54
CA LYS A 226 -16.58 -6.21 4.63
C LYS A 226 -15.70 -6.82 5.74
N GLY A 227 -16.02 -8.06 6.15
CA GLY A 227 -15.29 -8.77 7.21
C GLY A 227 -13.86 -9.10 6.80
N SER A 228 -13.66 -9.62 5.59
CA SER A 228 -12.33 -9.98 5.07
C SER A 228 -11.42 -8.76 4.95
N LEU A 229 -11.93 -7.66 4.37
CA LEU A 229 -11.17 -6.42 4.22
C LEU A 229 -10.82 -5.81 5.58
N THR A 230 -11.75 -5.82 6.54
CA THR A 230 -11.51 -5.37 7.91
C THR A 230 -10.40 -6.18 8.58
N ALA A 231 -10.44 -7.50 8.44
CA ALA A 231 -9.44 -8.40 8.99
C ALA A 231 -8.07 -8.15 8.38
N ILE A 232 -7.97 -8.08 7.04
CA ILE A 232 -6.70 -7.82 6.35
C ILE A 232 -6.09 -6.49 6.78
N PHE A 233 -6.88 -5.41 6.79
CA PHE A 233 -6.38 -4.09 7.19
C PHE A 233 -5.92 -4.07 8.66
N SER A 234 -6.70 -4.69 9.56
CA SER A 234 -6.34 -4.77 10.98
C SER A 234 -5.06 -5.59 11.19
N LEU A 235 -4.92 -6.72 10.48
CA LEU A 235 -3.73 -7.55 10.51
C LEU A 235 -2.49 -6.81 9.97
N ALA A 236 -2.65 -6.01 8.93
CA ALA A 236 -1.58 -5.18 8.38
C ALA A 236 -1.16 -4.04 9.32
N LEU A 237 -2.10 -3.43 10.02
CA LEU A 237 -1.82 -2.28 10.89
C LEU A 237 -1.20 -2.69 12.24
N ARG A 238 -1.62 -3.83 12.80
CA ARG A 238 -1.17 -4.32 14.13
C ARG A 238 0.35 -4.29 14.32
N PRO A 239 1.19 -4.82 13.41
CA PRO A 239 2.64 -4.78 13.59
C PRO A 239 3.21 -3.36 13.58
N VAL A 240 2.67 -2.49 12.73
CA VAL A 240 3.09 -1.09 12.64
C VAL A 240 2.84 -0.40 13.99
N VAL A 241 1.65 -0.58 14.57
CA VAL A 241 1.29 0.00 15.87
C VAL A 241 2.15 -0.61 17.00
N ALA A 242 2.32 -1.93 17.01
CA ALA A 242 3.10 -2.63 18.04
C ALA A 242 4.58 -2.21 18.05
N ALA A 243 5.15 -1.88 16.88
CA ALA A 243 6.51 -1.35 16.75
C ALA A 243 6.57 0.17 16.77
N GLN A 244 5.52 0.85 17.25
CA GLN A 244 5.45 2.31 17.37
C GLN A 244 5.79 3.04 16.06
N PHE A 245 5.28 2.54 14.94
CA PHE A 245 5.47 3.10 13.61
C PHE A 245 6.94 3.18 13.16
N SER A 246 7.74 2.17 13.50
CA SER A 246 9.12 2.05 13.00
C SER A 246 9.20 2.23 11.48
N ASP A 247 10.25 2.90 11.00
CA ASP A 247 10.48 3.19 9.58
C ASP A 247 10.37 1.93 8.69
N ASN A 248 10.93 0.80 9.13
CA ASN A 248 10.87 -0.46 8.38
C ASN A 248 9.44 -0.95 8.14
N LEU A 249 8.57 -0.88 9.17
CA LEU A 249 7.19 -1.34 9.05
C LEU A 249 6.29 -0.31 8.36
N LEU A 250 6.55 1.00 8.51
CA LEU A 250 5.88 2.03 7.72
C LEU A 250 6.19 1.84 6.23
N ARG A 251 7.47 1.62 5.89
CA ARG A 251 7.92 1.30 4.54
C ARG A 251 7.19 0.07 3.98
N SER A 252 7.16 -1.04 4.72
CA SER A 252 6.43 -2.24 4.29
C SER A 252 4.93 -1.99 4.11
N PHE A 253 4.30 -1.23 5.00
CA PHE A 253 2.88 -0.88 4.90
C PHE A 253 2.61 -0.02 3.65
N LEU A 254 3.46 0.96 3.36
CA LEU A 254 3.37 1.80 2.16
C LEU A 254 3.52 0.97 0.88
N ILE A 255 4.52 0.09 0.83
CA ILE A 255 4.83 -0.72 -0.36
C ILE A 255 3.80 -1.81 -0.62
N HIS A 256 3.22 -2.43 0.41
CA HIS A 256 2.39 -3.62 0.23
C HIS A 256 0.90 -3.38 0.44
N ILE A 257 0.51 -2.33 1.18
CA ILE A 257 -0.90 -2.07 1.54
C ILE A 257 -1.39 -0.78 0.89
N MET A 258 -0.70 0.34 1.12
CA MET A 258 -1.12 1.65 0.59
C MET A 258 -0.89 1.80 -0.92
N SER A 259 -0.07 0.93 -1.53
CA SER A 259 0.13 0.87 -2.98
C SER A 259 -0.93 0.02 -3.70
N VAL A 260 -1.80 -0.68 -2.98
CA VAL A 260 -2.87 -1.47 -3.59
C VAL A 260 -3.83 -0.51 -4.32
N PRO A 261 -4.21 -0.81 -5.58
CA PRO A 261 -5.08 0.06 -6.37
C PRO A 261 -6.35 0.45 -5.60
N ALA A 262 -6.58 1.76 -5.49
CA ALA A 262 -7.77 2.35 -4.89
C ALA A 262 -8.17 1.85 -3.49
N ILE A 263 -7.22 1.34 -2.68
CA ILE A 263 -7.52 0.79 -1.35
C ILE A 263 -8.31 1.76 -0.48
N MET A 264 -8.05 3.07 -0.56
CA MET A 264 -8.77 4.04 0.27
C MET A 264 -10.23 4.21 -0.14
N THR A 265 -10.52 4.20 -1.45
CA THR A 265 -11.90 4.18 -1.95
C THR A 265 -12.64 2.93 -1.50
N HIS A 266 -11.97 1.77 -1.54
CA HIS A 266 -12.57 0.51 -1.08
C HIS A 266 -12.83 0.51 0.43
N LEU A 267 -11.89 1.02 1.24
CA LEU A 267 -12.11 1.19 2.68
C LEU A 267 -13.25 2.14 2.98
N ALA A 268 -13.33 3.29 2.30
CA ALA A 268 -14.42 4.24 2.45
C ALA A 268 -15.80 3.63 2.14
N THR A 269 -15.86 2.79 1.11
CA THR A 269 -17.11 2.20 0.64
C THR A 269 -17.55 0.98 1.47
N LEU A 270 -16.62 0.08 1.80
CA LEU A 270 -16.95 -1.20 2.44
C LEU A 270 -16.81 -1.16 3.96
N THR A 271 -15.81 -0.44 4.47
CA THR A 271 -15.40 -0.47 5.89
C THR A 271 -15.04 0.93 6.40
N PRO A 272 -15.97 1.91 6.38
CA PRO A 272 -15.65 3.30 6.72
C PRO A 272 -15.11 3.47 8.14
N GLU A 273 -15.48 2.58 9.06
CA GLU A 273 -14.92 2.50 10.42
C GLU A 273 -13.39 2.38 10.45
N ARG A 274 -12.78 1.80 9.41
CA ARG A 274 -11.31 1.70 9.31
C ARG A 274 -10.65 3.04 8.98
N LEU A 275 -11.36 3.98 8.35
CA LEU A 275 -10.85 5.33 8.13
C LEU A 275 -10.68 6.08 9.45
N ALA A 276 -11.62 5.91 10.38
CA ALA A 276 -11.49 6.46 11.74
C ALA A 276 -10.27 5.88 12.47
N VAL A 277 -9.94 4.61 12.22
CA VAL A 277 -8.71 4.00 12.75
C VAL A 277 -7.45 4.66 12.15
N ILE A 278 -7.45 4.96 10.85
CA ILE A 278 -6.34 5.68 10.19
C ILE A 278 -6.13 7.06 10.82
N GLU A 279 -7.22 7.80 11.04
CA GLU A 279 -7.21 9.12 11.67
C GLU A 279 -6.73 9.05 13.13
N SER A 280 -7.27 8.11 13.94
CA SER A 280 -6.89 7.96 15.35
C SER A 280 -5.40 7.64 15.57
N HIS A 281 -4.76 6.99 14.60
CA HIS A 281 -3.33 6.68 14.64
C HIS A 281 -2.48 7.75 13.93
N ASP A 282 -3.09 8.82 13.42
CA ASP A 282 -2.42 9.92 12.72
C ASP A 282 -1.54 9.40 11.55
N LEU A 283 -2.06 8.38 10.84
CA LEU A 283 -1.28 7.66 9.82
C LEU A 283 -0.93 8.56 8.63
N PHE A 284 -1.83 9.46 8.24
CA PHE A 284 -1.57 10.37 7.12
C PHE A 284 -0.34 11.24 7.39
N ARG A 285 -0.26 11.90 8.56
CA ARG A 285 0.91 12.69 8.97
C ARG A 285 2.17 11.83 8.95
N LYS A 286 2.12 10.62 9.50
CA LYS A 286 3.28 9.71 9.56
C LYS A 286 3.76 9.28 8.18
N PHE A 287 2.84 9.00 7.24
CA PHE A 287 3.20 8.69 5.86
C PHE A 287 3.86 9.88 5.17
N ILE A 288 3.32 11.08 5.34
CA ILE A 288 3.87 12.29 4.71
C ILE A 288 5.25 12.64 5.29
N ILE A 289 5.43 12.59 6.60
CA ILE A 289 6.74 12.82 7.25
C ILE A 289 7.74 11.72 6.85
N PHE A 290 7.29 10.47 6.76
CA PHE A 290 8.17 9.37 6.34
C PHE A 290 8.67 9.60 4.90
N LEU A 291 7.76 9.91 3.98
CA LEU A 291 8.02 10.11 2.56
C LEU A 291 8.66 11.47 2.24
N SER A 292 8.57 12.48 3.11
CA SER A 292 9.22 13.77 2.85
C SER A 292 10.74 13.66 2.83
N ARG A 293 11.30 12.60 3.45
CA ARG A 293 12.70 12.22 3.35
C ARG A 293 12.98 11.63 1.97
N GLU A 294 13.73 12.37 1.14
CA GLU A 294 13.98 12.02 -0.27
C GLU A 294 14.48 10.58 -0.47
N ALA A 295 15.43 10.12 0.36
CA ALA A 295 15.96 8.76 0.29
C ALA A 295 14.87 7.69 0.50
N GLN A 296 13.96 7.91 1.45
CA GLN A 296 12.86 6.98 1.75
C GLN A 296 11.80 7.01 0.65
N CYS A 297 11.43 8.20 0.15
CA CYS A 297 10.51 8.31 -0.98
C CYS A 297 11.04 7.59 -2.21
N ARG A 298 12.31 7.82 -2.55
CA ARG A 298 12.96 7.23 -3.71
C ARG A 298 12.99 5.70 -3.60
N ASP A 299 13.37 5.18 -2.45
CA ASP A 299 13.40 3.74 -2.20
C ASP A 299 11.99 3.11 -2.35
N VAL A 300 10.95 3.71 -1.77
CA VAL A 300 9.56 3.24 -1.94
C VAL A 300 9.15 3.27 -3.41
N CYS A 301 9.40 4.37 -4.13
CA CYS A 301 9.07 4.50 -5.56
C CYS A 301 9.81 3.45 -6.41
N VAL A 302 11.08 3.17 -6.12
CA VAL A 302 11.86 2.13 -6.82
C VAL A 302 11.26 0.75 -6.61
N CYS A 303 10.81 0.42 -5.40
CA CYS A 303 10.15 -0.85 -5.13
C CYS A 303 8.77 -1.00 -5.80
N LEU A 304 8.07 0.12 -6.02
CA LEU A 304 6.72 0.12 -6.59
C LEU A 304 6.69 0.24 -8.12
N GLU A 305 7.77 0.73 -8.72
CA GLU A 305 7.81 1.11 -10.13
C GLU A 305 6.73 2.16 -10.48
N GLY A 306 6.59 2.52 -11.77
CA GLY A 306 5.70 3.61 -12.17
C GLY A 306 4.23 3.44 -11.75
N SER A 307 3.62 2.29 -12.08
CA SER A 307 2.18 2.11 -11.92
C SER A 307 1.71 1.99 -10.47
N HIS A 308 2.43 1.28 -9.60
CA HIS A 308 2.05 1.17 -8.18
C HIS A 308 2.49 2.41 -7.38
N THR A 309 3.50 3.15 -7.83
CA THR A 309 3.78 4.51 -7.29
C THR A 309 2.59 5.42 -7.52
N LEU A 310 1.96 5.36 -8.70
CA LEU A 310 0.73 6.11 -8.98
C LEU A 310 -0.44 5.66 -8.08
N CYS A 311 -0.56 4.36 -7.80
CA CYS A 311 -1.57 3.85 -6.87
C CYS A 311 -1.37 4.42 -5.45
N LEU A 312 -0.13 4.39 -4.94
CA LEU A 312 0.21 5.00 -3.67
C LEU A 312 -0.11 6.51 -3.66
N LEU A 313 0.24 7.21 -4.74
CA LEU A 313 -0.03 8.64 -4.90
C LEU A 313 -1.54 8.94 -4.81
N GLY A 314 -2.37 8.20 -5.55
CA GLY A 314 -3.83 8.37 -5.51
C GLY A 314 -4.41 8.10 -4.12
N ASN A 315 -3.94 7.07 -3.44
CA ASN A 315 -4.37 6.77 -2.08
C ASN A 315 -3.94 7.87 -1.07
N LEU A 316 -2.74 8.46 -1.21
CA LEU A 316 -2.30 9.58 -0.39
C LEU A 316 -3.10 10.86 -0.66
N VAL A 317 -3.39 11.16 -1.93
CA VAL A 317 -4.24 12.31 -2.31
C VAL A 317 -5.64 12.17 -1.71
N TYR A 318 -6.23 10.98 -1.79
CA TYR A 318 -7.54 10.71 -1.20
C TYR A 318 -7.50 10.85 0.33
N LEU A 319 -6.49 10.29 1.01
CA LEU A 319 -6.33 10.49 2.45
C LEU A 319 -6.16 11.97 2.83
N GLY A 320 -5.38 12.73 2.05
CA GLY A 320 -5.22 14.17 2.27
C GLY A 320 -6.54 14.91 2.19
N SER A 321 -7.42 14.56 1.25
CA SER A 321 -8.75 15.16 1.12
C SER A 321 -9.71 14.85 2.28
N LEU A 322 -9.37 13.88 3.12
CA LEU A 322 -10.14 13.52 4.32
C LEU A 322 -9.56 14.12 5.62
N ASN A 323 -8.36 14.71 5.57
CA ASN A 323 -7.60 15.11 6.76
C ASN A 323 -7.14 16.58 6.69
N ASP A 324 -8.10 17.50 6.63
CA ASP A 324 -7.86 18.94 6.42
C ASP A 324 -6.80 19.52 7.38
N LYS A 325 -6.93 19.26 8.69
CA LYS A 325 -5.99 19.78 9.69
C LYS A 325 -4.55 19.34 9.45
N VAL A 326 -4.34 18.05 9.16
CA VAL A 326 -3.00 17.52 8.90
C VAL A 326 -2.47 18.05 7.57
N LEU A 327 -3.34 18.18 6.57
CA LEU A 327 -2.97 18.73 5.28
C LEU A 327 -2.54 20.21 5.40
N GLU A 328 -3.25 21.02 6.19
CA GLU A 328 -2.89 22.42 6.49
C GLU A 328 -1.54 22.50 7.21
N ASP A 329 -1.36 21.71 8.28
CA ASP A 329 -0.11 21.68 9.06
C ASP A 329 1.10 21.21 8.23
N GLU A 330 0.91 20.20 7.38
CA GLU A 330 1.98 19.51 6.65
C GLU A 330 1.97 19.83 5.14
N THR A 331 1.38 20.95 4.73
CA THR A 331 1.20 21.30 3.30
C THR A 331 2.53 21.23 2.54
N ALA A 332 3.62 21.76 3.09
CA ALA A 332 4.93 21.76 2.44
C ALA A 332 5.46 20.34 2.21
N HIS A 333 5.35 19.46 3.22
CA HIS A 333 5.76 18.07 3.10
C HIS A 333 4.88 17.30 2.11
N PHE A 334 3.56 17.48 2.17
CA PHE A 334 2.61 16.85 1.26
C PHE A 334 2.90 17.22 -0.21
N VAL A 335 3.03 18.52 -0.49
CA VAL A 335 3.36 19.04 -1.83
C VAL A 335 4.70 18.48 -2.32
N GLY A 336 5.73 18.48 -1.47
CA GLY A 336 7.05 17.92 -1.81
C GLY A 336 7.01 16.43 -2.13
N VAL A 337 6.30 15.63 -1.34
CA VAL A 337 6.11 14.18 -1.58
C VAL A 337 5.45 13.93 -2.93
N LEU A 338 4.37 14.64 -3.25
CA LEU A 338 3.68 14.48 -4.53
C LEU A 338 4.57 14.86 -5.72
N ILE A 339 5.33 15.96 -5.62
CA ILE A 339 6.29 16.37 -6.66
C ILE A 339 7.34 15.28 -6.88
N HIS A 340 7.93 14.73 -5.82
CA HIS A 340 8.93 13.66 -5.92
C HIS A 340 8.37 12.41 -6.59
N MET A 341 7.17 11.97 -6.18
CA MET A 341 6.52 10.79 -6.75
C MET A 341 6.14 10.98 -8.22
N LEU A 342 5.56 12.13 -8.59
CA LEU A 342 5.22 12.44 -9.98
C LEU A 342 6.49 12.54 -10.86
N SER A 343 7.53 13.21 -10.37
CA SER A 343 8.82 13.30 -11.04
C SER A 343 9.46 11.92 -11.25
N TYR A 344 9.32 11.02 -10.27
CA TYR A 344 9.74 9.64 -10.42
C TYR A 344 8.95 8.92 -11.53
N CYS A 345 7.61 9.01 -11.52
CA CYS A 345 6.76 8.42 -12.56
C CYS A 345 7.13 8.95 -13.95
N GLN A 346 7.36 10.26 -14.10
CA GLN A 346 7.77 10.88 -15.36
C GLN A 346 9.11 10.31 -15.86
N LYS A 347 10.13 10.27 -14.98
CA LYS A 347 11.44 9.69 -15.30
C LYS A 347 11.35 8.21 -15.65
N TYR A 348 10.53 7.45 -14.91
CA TYR A 348 10.33 6.01 -15.15
C TYR A 348 9.74 5.76 -16.54
N VAL A 349 8.67 6.47 -16.89
CA VAL A 349 8.02 6.39 -18.21
C VAL A 349 8.97 6.81 -19.33
N SER A 350 9.76 7.88 -19.13
CA SER A 350 10.70 8.34 -20.16
C SER A 350 11.85 7.36 -20.42
N GLN A 351 12.31 6.65 -19.39
CA GLN A 351 13.42 5.69 -19.47
C GLN A 351 12.97 4.32 -19.99
N LYS A 352 11.71 3.93 -19.74
CA LYS A 352 11.14 2.64 -20.18
C LYS A 352 10.45 2.78 -21.55
N LYS A 353 11.22 3.18 -22.57
CA LYS A 353 10.80 3.16 -23.98
C LYS A 353 11.47 1.98 -24.69
N SER A 354 10.68 1.05 -25.23
CA SER A 354 11.14 -0.08 -26.04
C SER A 354 10.19 -0.32 -27.20
N ASN A 355 10.56 -1.18 -28.15
CA ASN A 355 9.69 -1.52 -29.30
C ASN A 355 8.36 -2.17 -28.87
N LEU A 356 8.32 -2.79 -27.68
CA LEU A 356 7.10 -3.28 -27.04
C LEU A 356 6.68 -2.30 -25.93
N THR A 357 5.64 -1.50 -26.17
CA THR A 357 5.04 -0.61 -25.16
C THR A 357 3.60 -1.01 -24.87
N HIS A 358 3.19 -0.81 -23.62
CA HIS A 358 1.80 -0.96 -23.19
C HIS A 358 1.19 0.42 -22.93
N TRP A 359 -0.12 0.55 -23.17
CA TRP A 359 -0.86 1.76 -22.88
C TRP A 359 -1.37 1.77 -21.45
N HIS A 360 -1.11 2.86 -20.74
CA HIS A 360 -1.63 3.11 -19.40
C HIS A 360 -2.60 4.31 -19.41
N PRO A 361 -3.82 4.21 -18.83
CA PRO A 361 -4.84 5.26 -18.93
C PRO A 361 -4.44 6.64 -18.41
N VAL A 362 -3.57 6.68 -17.41
CA VAL A 362 -3.08 7.93 -16.81
C VAL A 362 -1.69 8.35 -17.34
N LEU A 363 -0.71 7.43 -17.37
CA LEU A 363 0.69 7.72 -17.69
C LEU A 363 1.04 7.63 -19.18
N GLY A 364 0.15 7.10 -20.03
CA GLY A 364 0.42 6.91 -21.46
C GLY A 364 1.25 5.65 -21.76
N TRP A 365 2.07 5.70 -22.81
CA TRP A 365 2.79 4.52 -23.34
C TRP A 365 4.16 4.31 -22.69
N PHE A 366 4.42 3.11 -22.17
CA PHE A 366 5.74 2.68 -21.69
C PHE A 366 5.87 1.15 -21.59
N SER A 367 7.09 0.65 -21.44
CA SER A 367 7.45 -0.78 -21.57
C SER A 367 7.08 -1.70 -20.39
N GLN A 368 6.35 -1.21 -19.38
CA GLN A 368 5.92 -2.07 -18.26
C GLN A 368 4.63 -2.79 -18.64
N THR A 369 4.57 -4.11 -18.44
CA THR A 369 3.30 -4.83 -18.52
C THR A 369 2.38 -4.33 -17.40
N VAL A 370 1.23 -3.79 -17.78
CA VAL A 370 0.19 -3.41 -16.82
C VAL A 370 -0.71 -4.63 -16.63
N ASP A 371 -0.78 -5.16 -15.41
CA ASP A 371 -1.64 -6.31 -15.11
C ASP A 371 -3.12 -5.95 -15.35
N TYR A 372 -3.92 -6.95 -15.76
CA TYR A 372 -5.33 -6.75 -16.11
C TYR A 372 -6.15 -6.08 -14.99
N GLY A 373 -5.99 -6.54 -13.74
CA GLY A 373 -6.70 -5.99 -12.59
C GLY A 373 -6.33 -4.54 -12.26
N LEU A 374 -5.07 -4.17 -12.48
CA LEU A 374 -4.62 -2.81 -12.31
C LEU A 374 -5.31 -1.88 -13.31
N ASN A 375 -5.45 -2.30 -14.57
CA ASN A 375 -6.17 -1.54 -15.60
C ASN A 375 -7.66 -1.35 -15.24
N GLU A 376 -8.35 -2.42 -14.80
CA GLU A 376 -9.74 -2.32 -14.35
C GLU A 376 -9.96 -1.35 -13.18
N SER A 377 -8.93 -1.13 -12.36
CA SER A 377 -8.98 -0.24 -11.19
C SER A 377 -8.72 1.22 -11.54
N MET A 378 -8.27 1.52 -12.76
CA MET A 378 -7.89 2.86 -13.20
C MET A 378 -9.01 3.90 -13.10
N PRO A 379 -10.29 3.59 -13.34
CA PRO A 379 -11.37 4.55 -13.10
C PRO A 379 -11.46 4.98 -11.63
N LEU A 380 -11.26 4.06 -10.69
CA LEU A 380 -11.27 4.38 -9.25
C LEU A 380 -10.03 5.18 -8.86
N LEU A 381 -8.86 4.81 -9.38
CA LEU A 381 -7.62 5.54 -9.14
C LEU A 381 -7.69 6.98 -9.71
N THR A 382 -8.22 7.15 -10.92
CA THR A 382 -8.43 8.47 -11.52
C THR A 382 -9.36 9.32 -10.66
N LYS A 383 -10.44 8.75 -10.11
CA LYS A 383 -11.32 9.46 -9.16
C LYS A 383 -10.58 9.89 -7.88
N GLN A 384 -9.67 9.07 -7.36
CA GLN A 384 -8.86 9.48 -6.21
C GLN A 384 -7.94 10.64 -6.57
N LEU A 385 -7.23 10.54 -7.70
CA LEU A 385 -6.36 11.61 -8.19
C LEU A 385 -7.13 12.91 -8.43
N GLN A 386 -8.39 12.84 -8.89
CA GLN A 386 -9.25 14.00 -9.08
C GLN A 386 -9.45 14.85 -7.82
N HIS A 387 -9.27 14.29 -6.62
CA HIS A 387 -9.33 15.09 -5.40
C HIS A 387 -8.20 16.12 -5.35
N LEU A 388 -7.06 15.91 -6.03
CA LEU A 388 -5.93 16.84 -6.07
C LEU A 388 -6.28 18.18 -6.73
N TRP A 389 -7.11 18.14 -7.78
CA TRP A 389 -7.63 19.32 -8.47
C TRP A 389 -9.13 19.55 -8.20
N GLY A 390 -9.63 18.97 -7.10
CA GLY A 390 -10.96 19.26 -6.60
C GLY A 390 -10.98 20.59 -5.85
N VAL A 391 -12.12 21.28 -5.86
CA VAL A 391 -12.30 22.60 -5.23
C VAL A 391 -11.84 22.61 -3.77
N HIS A 392 -12.13 21.54 -3.02
CA HIS A 392 -11.74 21.39 -1.62
C HIS A 392 -10.22 21.46 -1.42
N MET A 393 -9.47 20.62 -2.13
CA MET A 393 -8.01 20.57 -2.06
C MET A 393 -7.38 21.89 -2.54
N ILE A 394 -7.88 22.45 -3.64
CA ILE A 394 -7.41 23.74 -4.18
C ILE A 394 -7.56 24.84 -3.13
N ARG A 395 -8.69 24.90 -2.41
CA ARG A 395 -8.93 25.91 -1.38
C ARG A 395 -7.94 25.81 -0.22
N ILE A 396 -7.59 24.59 0.19
CA ILE A 396 -6.61 24.37 1.26
C ILE A 396 -5.21 24.76 0.79
N LEU A 397 -4.77 24.22 -0.36
CA LEU A 397 -3.42 24.47 -0.88
C LEU A 397 -3.20 25.95 -1.19
N PHE A 398 -4.13 26.59 -1.92
CA PHE A 398 -4.04 28.02 -2.27
C PHE A 398 -4.68 28.96 -1.24
N SER A 399 -4.83 28.54 0.01
CA SER A 399 -5.43 29.34 1.09
C SER A 399 -4.82 30.75 1.20
N ASP A 400 -3.49 30.87 1.08
CA ASP A 400 -2.78 32.17 1.13
C ASP A 400 -3.14 33.10 -0.05
N VAL A 401 -3.39 32.54 -1.23
CA VAL A 401 -3.79 33.29 -2.42
C VAL A 401 -5.28 33.64 -2.37
N LEU A 402 -6.12 32.69 -1.95
CA LEU A 402 -7.57 32.80 -1.99
C LEU A 402 -8.14 33.64 -0.85
N SER A 403 -7.48 33.68 0.31
CA SER A 403 -7.89 34.49 1.48
C SER A 403 -7.74 35.99 1.25
N LYS A 404 -6.93 36.40 0.28
CA LYS A 404 -6.80 37.80 -0.10
C LYS A 404 -8.11 38.35 -0.66
N LYS A 405 -8.59 39.42 -0.04
CA LYS A 405 -9.62 40.27 -0.62
C LYS A 405 -8.99 41.03 -1.78
N LEU A 406 -9.47 40.79 -2.99
CA LEU A 406 -9.21 41.69 -4.10
C LEU A 406 -9.78 43.06 -3.69
N LEU A 407 -9.00 44.13 -3.81
CA LEU A 407 -9.43 45.47 -3.43
C LEU A 407 -10.63 45.91 -4.29
N GLU A 408 -11.84 45.65 -3.79
CA GLU A 408 -13.04 46.34 -4.23
C GLU A 408 -13.09 47.68 -3.47
N ASN A 409 -12.72 48.75 -4.18
CA ASN A 409 -12.73 50.16 -3.77
C ASN A 409 -13.44 50.48 -2.42
N GLN A 410 -12.68 50.68 -1.35
CA GLN A 410 -13.03 51.63 -0.29
C GLN A 410 -12.43 53.00 -0.64
N GLU A 411 -13.01 53.67 -1.64
CA GLU A 411 -12.82 55.12 -1.82
C GLU A 411 -14.15 55.73 -2.26
N ILE A 412 -15.01 56.01 -1.29
CA ILE A 412 -15.88 57.19 -1.37
C ILE A 412 -15.32 58.16 -0.33
N ALA A 413 -14.16 58.74 -0.66
CA ALA A 413 -13.73 59.97 -0.02
C ALA A 413 -14.74 61.06 -0.43
N GLN A 414 -15.40 61.60 0.58
CA GLN A 414 -16.34 62.71 0.45
C GLN A 414 -15.67 63.89 -0.26
N LEU A 415 -16.24 64.32 -1.39
CA LEU A 415 -15.99 65.64 -1.98
C LEU A 415 -17.30 66.44 -1.94
N PRO A 416 -17.23 67.78 -1.77
CA PRO A 416 -18.33 68.56 -1.22
C PRO A 416 -19.49 68.73 -2.18
N THR A 417 -20.68 68.74 -1.57
CA THR A 417 -21.98 69.08 -2.12
C THR A 417 -22.00 70.46 -2.79
N GLN A 418 -22.43 70.51 -4.06
CA GLN A 418 -23.07 71.69 -4.65
C GLN A 418 -24.37 71.30 -5.38
N PRO A 419 -25.35 72.22 -5.44
CA PRO A 419 -26.76 71.88 -5.51
C PRO A 419 -27.30 71.64 -6.92
N VAL A 420 -28.40 70.89 -6.92
CA VAL A 420 -29.13 70.31 -8.05
C VAL A 420 -29.95 71.36 -8.81
N SER A 421 -30.02 71.20 -10.14
CA SER A 421 -31.16 71.63 -10.95
C SER A 421 -31.61 70.45 -11.83
N PRO A 422 -32.92 70.20 -12.01
CA PRO A 422 -33.42 68.93 -12.55
C PRO A 422 -33.69 69.02 -14.05
N GLN A 423 -33.31 68.00 -14.82
CA GLN A 423 -34.01 67.69 -16.08
C GLN A 423 -33.90 66.21 -16.47
N ASN A 424 -35.05 65.71 -16.91
CA ASN A 424 -35.39 64.33 -17.27
C ASN A 424 -34.60 63.76 -18.47
N SER A 425 -34.22 62.47 -18.42
CA SER A 425 -34.46 61.51 -19.51
C SER A 425 -33.97 60.08 -19.20
N LEU A 426 -34.92 59.14 -19.17
CA LEU A 426 -34.94 57.73 -19.61
C LEU A 426 -33.86 56.70 -19.16
N PRO A 427 -34.27 55.50 -18.65
CA PRO A 427 -33.40 54.46 -18.14
C PRO A 427 -33.04 53.42 -19.22
N MET A 428 -31.93 53.59 -19.94
CA MET A 428 -31.38 52.49 -20.76
C MET A 428 -29.84 52.41 -20.80
N LYS A 429 -29.14 53.17 -19.94
CA LYS A 429 -27.66 53.20 -19.87
C LYS A 429 -27.04 52.41 -18.71
N ASN A 430 -27.82 51.72 -17.88
CA ASN A 430 -27.33 51.06 -16.65
C ASN A 430 -26.72 49.67 -16.85
N LEU A 431 -26.90 49.02 -18.01
CA LEU A 431 -26.29 47.73 -18.31
C LEU A 431 -24.81 47.86 -18.74
N PHE A 432 -24.49 48.83 -19.61
CA PHE A 432 -23.12 49.09 -20.04
C PHE A 432 -22.25 49.66 -18.92
N LYS A 433 -22.83 50.43 -18.00
CA LYS A 433 -22.12 50.97 -16.82
C LYS A 433 -21.72 49.87 -15.83
N ARG A 434 -22.53 48.82 -15.67
CA ARG A 434 -22.22 47.66 -14.81
C ARG A 434 -21.11 46.77 -15.39
N ALA A 435 -21.07 46.61 -16.71
CA ALA A 435 -19.97 45.91 -17.39
C ALA A 435 -18.64 46.71 -17.28
N PHE A 436 -18.68 48.03 -17.46
CA PHE A 436 -17.49 48.89 -17.32
C PHE A 436 -17.02 49.06 -15.88
N GLN A 437 -17.91 49.00 -14.89
CA GLN A 437 -17.55 48.98 -13.46
C GLN A 437 -16.83 47.68 -13.07
N LYS A 438 -17.24 46.52 -13.62
CA LYS A 438 -16.46 45.28 -13.53
C LYS A 438 -15.10 45.41 -14.24
N SER A 439 -15.04 46.09 -15.39
CA SER A 439 -13.77 46.35 -16.09
C SER A 439 -12.83 47.31 -15.34
N ALA A 440 -13.35 48.24 -14.53
CA ALA A 440 -12.55 49.13 -13.68
C ALA A 440 -11.93 48.40 -12.48
N SER A 441 -12.69 47.48 -11.86
CA SER A 441 -12.19 46.53 -10.86
C SER A 441 -11.06 45.65 -11.42
N VAL A 442 -11.25 45.08 -12.62
CA VAL A 442 -10.20 44.33 -13.34
C VAL A 442 -8.98 45.21 -13.63
N ARG A 443 -9.17 46.49 -13.99
CA ARG A 443 -8.05 47.41 -14.28
C ARG A 443 -7.16 47.71 -13.06
N ASN A 444 -7.69 47.62 -11.83
CA ASN A 444 -6.93 47.75 -10.60
C ASN A 444 -6.21 46.44 -10.20
N ILE A 445 -6.79 45.27 -10.51
CA ILE A 445 -6.14 43.95 -10.34
C ILE A 445 -4.90 43.80 -11.25
N LEU A 446 -4.90 44.48 -12.40
CA LEU A 446 -3.83 44.39 -13.41
C LEU A 446 -2.61 45.31 -13.15
N LYS A 447 -2.65 46.21 -12.16
CA LYS A 447 -1.51 47.10 -11.91
C LYS A 447 -0.39 46.34 -11.19
N PRO A 448 0.86 46.39 -11.69
CA PRO A 448 1.99 45.88 -10.94
C PRO A 448 2.13 46.70 -9.65
N VAL A 449 1.82 46.09 -8.51
CA VAL A 449 1.91 46.72 -7.19
C VAL A 449 3.33 46.55 -6.64
N GLY A 450 3.95 45.40 -6.90
CA GLY A 450 5.25 45.05 -6.34
C GLY A 450 5.24 44.97 -4.81
N GLY A 451 6.43 44.84 -4.23
CA GLY A 451 6.66 44.92 -2.79
C GLY A 451 6.65 43.58 -2.05
N LYS A 452 6.19 42.49 -2.67
CA LYS A 452 6.28 41.16 -2.08
C LYS A 452 7.63 40.52 -2.36
N ARG A 453 8.35 40.13 -1.29
CA ARG A 453 9.67 39.51 -1.43
C ARG A 453 9.55 38.06 -1.89
N VAL A 454 10.38 37.69 -2.86
CA VAL A 454 10.38 36.38 -3.52
C VAL A 454 10.80 35.25 -2.57
N ASP A 455 11.66 35.56 -1.60
CA ASP A 455 12.15 34.66 -0.55
C ASP A 455 11.17 34.46 0.61
N SER A 456 10.02 35.17 0.61
CA SER A 456 9.03 35.02 1.67
C SER A 456 8.42 33.62 1.68
N ALA A 457 8.13 33.10 2.89
CA ALA A 457 7.58 31.76 3.07
C ALA A 457 6.26 31.55 2.31
N GLU A 458 5.41 32.59 2.26
CA GLU A 458 4.16 32.58 1.49
C GLU A 458 4.42 32.38 -0.01
N VAL A 459 5.38 33.12 -0.60
CA VAL A 459 5.74 32.98 -2.02
C VAL A 459 6.32 31.61 -2.30
N GLN A 460 7.23 31.13 -1.46
CA GLN A 460 7.83 29.79 -1.63
C GLN A 460 6.79 28.67 -1.55
N LYS A 461 5.79 28.80 -0.67
CA LYS A 461 4.68 27.86 -0.57
C LYS A 461 3.82 27.87 -1.84
N VAL A 462 3.39 29.05 -2.31
CA VAL A 462 2.60 29.19 -3.55
C VAL A 462 3.37 28.68 -4.77
N CYS A 463 4.66 29.04 -4.90
CA CYS A 463 5.55 28.50 -5.94
C CYS A 463 5.58 26.97 -5.92
N SER A 464 5.75 26.35 -4.75
CA SER A 464 5.81 24.90 -4.62
C SER A 464 4.50 24.22 -5.05
N ILE A 465 3.36 24.82 -4.72
CA ILE A 465 2.05 24.34 -5.17
C ILE A 465 1.91 24.47 -6.68
N CYS A 466 2.36 25.58 -7.27
CA CYS A 466 2.36 25.74 -8.72
C CYS A 466 3.26 24.73 -9.42
N VAL A 467 4.44 24.43 -8.86
CA VAL A 467 5.33 23.36 -9.33
C VAL A 467 4.63 22.00 -9.25
N LEU A 468 3.89 21.70 -8.18
CA LEU A 468 3.12 20.47 -8.09
C LEU A 468 2.12 20.34 -9.24
N TYR A 469 1.31 21.37 -9.50
CA TYR A 469 0.33 21.31 -10.58
C TYR A 469 0.98 21.27 -11.97
N GLN A 470 2.08 21.98 -12.19
CA GLN A 470 2.88 21.86 -13.42
C GLN A 470 3.47 20.46 -13.61
N THR A 471 4.01 19.87 -12.54
CA THR A 471 4.52 18.49 -12.55
C THR A 471 3.38 17.50 -12.83
N THR A 472 2.21 17.72 -12.26
CA THR A 472 1.01 16.91 -12.51
C THR A 472 0.57 17.00 -13.98
N LEU A 473 0.51 18.21 -14.53
CA LEU A 473 0.11 18.48 -15.92
C LEU A 473 1.07 17.90 -16.97
N THR A 474 2.36 17.78 -16.63
CA THR A 474 3.40 17.21 -17.51
C THR A 474 3.56 15.70 -17.33
N THR A 475 3.22 15.16 -16.16
CA THR A 475 3.28 13.72 -15.87
C THR A 475 1.99 12.99 -16.32
N LEU A 476 0.81 13.52 -15.98
CA LEU A 476 -0.49 12.88 -16.21
C LEU A 476 -1.13 13.38 -17.53
N THR A 477 -0.38 13.26 -18.63
CA THR A 477 -0.74 13.86 -19.93
C THR A 477 -2.10 13.42 -20.47
N GLN A 478 -2.51 12.18 -20.20
CA GLN A 478 -3.77 11.62 -20.70
C GLN A 478 -5.01 12.25 -20.06
N ILE A 479 -4.87 12.80 -18.84
CA ILE A 479 -5.94 13.46 -18.09
C ILE A 479 -5.69 14.96 -17.90
N ARG A 480 -4.77 15.54 -18.68
CA ARG A 480 -4.38 16.95 -18.62
C ARG A 480 -5.58 17.90 -18.66
N LEU A 481 -6.54 17.64 -19.56
CA LEU A 481 -7.74 18.47 -19.69
C LEU A 481 -8.59 18.45 -18.41
N GLN A 482 -8.76 17.28 -17.78
CA GLN A 482 -9.53 17.17 -16.52
C GLN A 482 -8.88 17.98 -15.39
N ILE A 483 -7.54 17.97 -15.33
CA ILE A 483 -6.78 18.74 -14.34
C ILE A 483 -7.00 20.24 -14.57
N LEU A 484 -6.84 20.72 -15.81
CA LEU A 484 -7.04 22.13 -16.14
C LEU A 484 -8.47 22.58 -15.85
N THR A 485 -9.47 21.78 -16.24
CA THR A 485 -10.88 22.07 -15.93
C THR A 485 -11.13 22.16 -14.42
N GLY A 486 -10.53 21.28 -13.62
CA GLY A 486 -10.65 21.35 -12.16
C GLY A 486 -10.02 22.59 -11.54
N LEU A 487 -8.83 22.98 -12.02
CA LEU A 487 -8.14 24.19 -11.59
C LEU A 487 -8.91 25.46 -11.96
N THR A 488 -9.52 25.50 -13.15
CA THR A 488 -10.26 26.67 -13.64
C THR A 488 -11.71 26.70 -13.18
N TYR A 489 -12.21 25.64 -12.54
CA TYR A 489 -13.58 25.61 -12.00
C TYR A 489 -13.77 26.60 -10.84
N LEU A 490 -12.70 26.95 -10.10
CA LEU A 490 -12.76 27.96 -9.06
C LEU A 490 -12.53 29.35 -9.68
N ASP A 491 -13.62 30.06 -9.99
CA ASP A 491 -13.62 31.38 -10.67
C ASP A 491 -12.63 32.40 -10.08
N ASP A 492 -12.44 32.37 -8.75
CA ASP A 492 -11.57 33.31 -8.03
C ASP A 492 -10.07 32.95 -8.10
N LEU A 493 -9.70 31.70 -8.41
CA LEU A 493 -8.32 31.26 -8.33
C LEU A 493 -7.45 32.01 -9.33
N LEU A 494 -7.86 32.05 -10.60
CA LEU A 494 -7.04 32.60 -11.67
C LEU A 494 -6.84 34.13 -11.53
N PRO A 495 -7.87 34.95 -11.25
CA PRO A 495 -7.69 36.37 -10.99
C PRO A 495 -6.81 36.66 -9.76
N LYS A 496 -6.96 35.88 -8.67
CA LYS A 496 -6.15 36.06 -7.46
C LYS A 496 -4.71 35.60 -7.65
N LEU A 497 -4.48 34.54 -8.42
CA LEU A 497 -3.14 34.10 -8.79
C LEU A 497 -2.43 35.15 -9.65
N TRP A 498 -3.14 35.79 -10.58
CA TRP A 498 -2.59 36.91 -11.35
C TRP A 498 -2.26 38.12 -10.46
N ALA A 499 -3.18 38.50 -9.57
CA ALA A 499 -2.91 39.57 -8.61
C ALA A 499 -1.65 39.26 -7.78
N PHE A 500 -1.51 38.01 -7.34
CA PHE A 500 -0.33 37.55 -6.62
C PHE A 500 0.94 37.68 -7.45
N ILE A 501 0.92 37.28 -8.73
CA ILE A 501 2.04 37.46 -9.68
C ILE A 501 2.42 38.95 -9.81
N CYS A 502 1.44 39.85 -9.88
CA CYS A 502 1.67 41.29 -10.02
C CYS A 502 2.30 41.95 -8.77
N GLU A 503 2.22 41.33 -7.59
CA GLU A 503 2.85 41.80 -6.35
C GLU A 503 4.33 41.38 -6.23
N LEU A 504 4.79 40.41 -7.02
CA LEU A 504 6.12 39.83 -6.84
C LEU A 504 7.26 40.76 -7.26
N GLY A 505 8.26 40.85 -6.39
CA GLY A 505 9.48 41.62 -6.63
C GLY A 505 9.31 43.12 -6.40
N PRO A 506 10.40 43.90 -6.51
CA PRO A 506 10.41 45.32 -6.17
C PRO A 506 9.59 46.17 -7.14
N GLN A 507 9.50 45.78 -8.42
CA GLN A 507 8.80 46.52 -9.46
C GLN A 507 7.41 45.96 -9.78
N GLY A 508 7.08 44.77 -9.26
CA GLY A 508 5.86 44.05 -9.60
C GLY A 508 5.80 43.58 -11.07
N GLY A 509 4.78 42.77 -11.37
CA GLY A 509 4.47 42.36 -12.74
C GLY A 509 5.48 41.38 -13.38
N LEU A 510 5.60 41.43 -14.71
CA LEU A 510 6.29 40.40 -15.49
C LEU A 510 7.82 40.56 -15.58
N LYS A 511 8.39 41.68 -15.11
CA LYS A 511 9.82 41.96 -15.25
C LYS A 511 10.69 40.90 -14.54
N LEU A 512 10.28 40.51 -13.33
CA LEU A 512 10.93 39.43 -12.57
C LEU A 512 11.00 38.13 -13.40
N PHE A 513 9.92 37.77 -14.09
CA PHE A 513 9.85 36.54 -14.87
C PHE A 513 10.70 36.60 -16.15
N LEU A 514 10.84 37.77 -16.77
CA LEU A 514 11.76 37.98 -17.88
C LEU A 514 13.22 37.79 -17.44
N GLU A 515 13.57 38.25 -16.23
CA GLU A 515 14.89 38.01 -15.64
C GLU A 515 15.09 36.52 -15.31
N CYS A 516 14.05 35.84 -14.81
CA CYS A 516 14.08 34.39 -14.57
C CYS A 516 14.29 33.57 -15.86
N LEU A 517 13.74 34.00 -17.01
CA LEU A 517 13.95 33.32 -18.29
C LEU A 517 15.42 33.35 -18.74
N ASN A 518 16.17 34.38 -18.35
CA ASN A 518 17.58 34.53 -18.69
C ASN A 518 18.51 33.79 -17.72
N ASN A 519 17.99 33.26 -16.61
CA ASN A 519 18.76 32.65 -15.53
C ASN A 519 18.26 31.23 -15.21
N ASP A 520 19.05 30.19 -15.52
CA ASP A 520 18.67 28.78 -15.27
C ASP A 520 18.96 28.32 -13.83
N THR A 521 18.31 28.94 -12.84
CA THR A 521 18.38 28.52 -11.43
C THR A 521 17.13 27.76 -11.02
N GLU A 522 17.22 26.94 -9.97
CA GLU A 522 16.04 26.25 -9.41
C GLU A 522 14.97 27.22 -8.90
N GLU A 523 15.38 28.37 -8.38
CA GLU A 523 14.48 29.46 -7.97
C GLU A 523 13.75 30.06 -9.17
N SER A 524 14.48 30.34 -10.26
CA SER A 524 13.88 30.79 -11.52
C SER A 524 12.84 29.80 -12.05
N LYS A 525 13.15 28.49 -12.06
CA LYS A 525 12.22 27.44 -12.52
C LYS A 525 10.94 27.40 -11.69
N ARG A 526 11.05 27.54 -10.36
CA ARG A 526 9.88 27.57 -9.45
C ARG A 526 8.99 28.78 -9.71
N LEU A 527 9.57 29.95 -9.96
CA LEU A 527 8.81 31.15 -10.31
C LEU A 527 8.15 30.97 -11.68
N LEU A 528 8.90 30.51 -12.68
CA LEU A 528 8.36 30.27 -14.02
C LEU A 528 7.20 29.26 -14.01
N ALA A 529 7.23 28.24 -13.15
CA ALA A 529 6.12 27.30 -12.99
C ALA A 529 4.80 27.99 -12.57
N MET A 530 4.86 29.04 -11.76
CA MET A 530 3.67 29.85 -11.39
C MET A 530 3.08 30.56 -12.61
N LEU A 531 3.92 31.21 -13.41
CA LEU A 531 3.49 31.89 -14.63
C LEU A 531 2.98 30.88 -15.68
N MET A 532 3.65 29.75 -15.84
CA MET A 532 3.22 28.67 -16.74
C MET A 532 1.85 28.11 -16.35
N LEU A 533 1.60 27.90 -15.05
CA LEU A 533 0.30 27.43 -14.58
C LEU A 533 -0.81 28.43 -14.87
N PHE A 534 -0.56 29.72 -14.62
CA PHE A 534 -1.48 30.78 -14.98
C PHE A 534 -1.78 30.78 -16.49
N CYS A 535 -0.75 30.70 -17.34
CA CYS A 535 -0.90 30.69 -18.79
C CYS A 535 -1.66 29.45 -19.30
N ASP A 536 -1.37 28.27 -18.76
CA ASP A 536 -2.04 27.01 -19.11
C ASP A 536 -3.53 27.05 -18.76
N CYS A 537 -3.86 27.54 -17.56
CA CYS A 537 -5.26 27.70 -17.11
C CYS A 537 -5.99 28.76 -17.94
N SER A 538 -5.33 29.89 -18.22
CA SER A 538 -5.90 30.96 -19.05
C SER A 538 -6.18 30.49 -20.47
N ARG A 539 -5.23 29.76 -21.08
CA ARG A 539 -5.42 29.16 -22.40
C ARG A 539 -6.64 28.25 -22.42
N HIS A 540 -6.78 27.37 -21.42
CA HIS A 540 -7.91 26.45 -21.32
C HIS A 540 -9.28 27.15 -21.17
N LEU A 541 -9.35 28.32 -20.55
CA LEU A 541 -10.59 29.10 -20.44
C LEU A 541 -10.94 29.86 -21.73
N ILE A 542 -9.93 30.23 -22.51
CA ILE A 542 -10.08 31.01 -23.74
C ILE A 542 -10.42 30.11 -24.94
N THR A 543 -9.83 28.92 -25.00
CA THR A 543 -10.00 27.94 -26.09
C THR A 543 -10.95 26.83 -25.70
#